data_AF-A0A8T4QF20-F1
#
_entry.id   AF-A0A8T4QF20-F1
#
_cell.length_a   1.000
_cell.length_b   1.000
_cell.length_c   1.000
_cell.angle_alpha   90.00
_cell.angle_beta   90.00
_cell.angle_gamma   90.00
#
_symmetry.space_group_name_H-M   'P 1'
#
loop_
_entity.id
_entity.type
_entity.pdbx_description
1 polymer ?
#
loop_
_entity_poly.entity_id
_entity_poly.type
_entity_poly.pdbx_seq_one_letter_code
_entity_poly.pdbx_strand_id
1 'polypeptide(L)'
;MIKINKSHILLLIIFAATLIIISSCAKPECRTSSDCSSRTCFLSKCEDKKCVYNLQRNCCGNRINESTENGKPGNQCTCPQDYGKCQGKGQIRIGSRTQDTNYASYYCNVDEQCVLGVEKSNVAPLNFLDPINLGFLKASSVIKYNKPFNLARDSFEFKITLDDVSKDVVLPLKLTKVKLLYSSEYARAELLIAEKDLDSVLNGIGDYSTINAPLTLNYKPQEIEEQGSLRYSIDYTYTRQVLSGKTTNGTNIYNNETKRETFTAPVKPVFFFRSS
;
A
#
# COMPACT_ATOMS: atom_id res chain seq x y z
N MET A 1 38.49 76.99 23.06
CA MET A 1 37.15 77.60 23.16
C MET A 1 36.57 77.73 21.76
N ILE A 2 35.58 76.91 21.42
CA ILE A 2 34.90 76.99 20.12
C ILE A 2 33.93 78.18 20.18
N LYS A 3 34.14 79.22 19.36
CA LYS A 3 33.21 80.35 19.22
C LYS A 3 32.01 79.87 18.41
N ILE A 4 30.97 79.43 19.11
CA ILE A 4 29.70 79.06 18.48
C ILE A 4 29.03 80.36 18.01
N ASN A 5 29.03 80.57 16.70
CA ASN A 5 28.41 81.73 16.08
C ASN A 5 26.88 81.55 16.11
N LYS A 6 26.11 82.63 16.33
CA LYS A 6 24.63 82.57 16.44
C LYS A 6 23.96 81.84 15.26
N SER A 7 24.60 81.87 14.08
CA SER A 7 24.17 81.14 12.87
C SER A 7 24.17 79.60 13.03
N HIS A 8 25.15 79.02 13.75
CA HIS A 8 25.20 77.57 13.97
C HIS A 8 24.14 77.08 14.96
N ILE A 9 23.76 77.91 15.94
CA ILE A 9 22.66 77.61 16.86
C ILE A 9 21.33 77.56 16.10
N LEU A 10 21.12 78.51 15.17
CA LEU A 10 19.92 78.53 14.33
C LEU A 10 19.82 77.27 13.44
N LEU A 11 20.93 76.85 12.84
CA LEU A 11 20.97 75.68 11.95
C LEU A 11 20.73 74.37 12.72
N LEU A 12 21.24 74.27 13.95
CA LEU A 12 21.01 73.11 14.83
C LEU A 12 19.55 73.05 15.32
N ILE A 13 18.93 74.21 15.60
CA ILE A 13 17.49 74.29 15.93
C ILE A 13 16.62 73.90 14.73
N ILE A 14 16.96 74.34 13.52
CA ILE A 14 16.23 73.97 12.29
C ILE A 14 16.37 72.46 12.01
N PHE A 15 17.57 71.90 12.19
CA PHE A 15 17.83 70.46 12.02
C PHE A 15 17.09 69.61 13.08
N ALA A 16 17.08 70.05 14.34
CA ALA A 16 16.31 69.41 15.40
C ALA A 16 14.79 69.50 15.13
N ALA A 17 14.30 70.66 14.69
CA ALA A 17 12.90 70.86 14.33
C ALA A 17 12.48 69.99 13.12
N THR A 18 13.35 69.84 12.12
CA THR A 18 13.07 68.96 10.97
C THR A 18 13.06 67.49 11.37
N LEU A 19 13.98 67.02 12.22
CA LEU A 19 13.95 65.65 12.76
C LEU A 19 12.66 65.35 13.55
N ILE A 20 12.15 66.32 14.32
CA ILE A 20 10.88 66.19 15.05
C ILE A 20 9.69 66.09 14.08
N ILE A 21 9.69 66.87 13.00
CA ILE A 21 8.59 66.83 12.01
C ILE A 21 8.57 65.49 11.25
N ILE A 22 9.74 64.93 10.88
CA ILE A 22 9.80 63.67 10.11
C ILE A 22 9.38 62.46 10.96
N SER A 23 9.59 62.49 12.29
CA SER A 23 9.18 61.41 13.20
C SER A 23 7.67 61.37 13.51
N SER A 24 6.92 62.42 13.19
CA SER A 24 5.48 62.54 13.50
C SER A 24 4.52 62.07 12.39
N CYS A 25 5.04 61.64 11.23
CA CYS A 25 4.26 61.29 10.05
C CYS A 25 4.15 59.77 9.79
N ALA A 26 4.26 58.93 10.83
CA ALA A 26 3.85 57.53 10.69
C ALA A 26 2.31 57.48 10.57
N LYS A 27 1.80 57.32 9.35
CA LYS A 27 0.36 57.11 9.13
C LYS A 27 -0.09 55.92 10.01
N PRO A 28 -1.17 56.07 10.81
CA PRO A 28 -1.69 54.97 11.62
C PRO A 28 -2.03 53.79 10.70
N GLU A 29 -1.62 52.59 11.08
CA GLU A 29 -1.89 51.37 10.32
C GLU A 29 -3.38 51.01 10.37
N CYS A 30 -4.03 51.26 11.50
CA CYS A 30 -5.44 50.98 11.73
C CYS A 30 -6.11 52.03 12.63
N ARG A 31 -7.44 52.13 12.55
CA ARG A 31 -8.29 52.86 13.51
C ARG A 31 -9.18 51.90 14.30
N THR A 32 -9.56 50.79 13.70
CA THR A 32 -10.42 49.75 14.26
C THR A 32 -9.86 48.37 13.91
N SER A 33 -10.25 47.32 14.64
CA SER A 33 -9.78 45.96 14.34
C SER A 33 -10.20 45.46 12.96
N SER A 34 -11.29 46.00 12.38
CA SER A 34 -11.72 45.69 11.01
C SER A 34 -10.82 46.29 9.93
N ASP A 35 -9.99 47.29 10.25
CA ASP A 35 -9.01 47.84 9.32
C ASP A 35 -7.80 46.92 9.15
N CYS A 36 -7.61 45.96 10.06
CA CYS A 36 -6.52 44.99 10.00
C CYS A 36 -6.86 43.85 9.03
N SER A 37 -5.89 43.46 8.20
CA SER A 37 -6.08 42.34 7.28
C SER A 37 -6.30 41.04 8.04
N SER A 38 -7.36 40.30 7.70
CA SER A 38 -7.62 39.00 8.31
C SER A 38 -6.46 38.04 8.02
N ARG A 39 -5.95 37.36 9.05
CA ARG A 39 -4.97 36.27 8.92
C ARG A 39 -5.57 35.00 9.49
N THR A 40 -5.42 33.88 8.79
CA THR A 40 -5.93 32.57 9.23
C THR A 40 -5.40 32.24 10.62
N CYS A 41 -6.30 32.01 11.57
CA CYS A 41 -5.97 31.68 12.97
C CYS A 41 -5.21 32.76 13.75
N PHE A 42 -5.41 34.03 13.39
CA PHE A 42 -5.01 35.15 14.23
C PHE A 42 -6.19 36.07 14.50
N LEU A 43 -6.35 36.46 15.76
CA LEU A 43 -7.26 37.52 16.17
C LEU A 43 -6.55 38.85 15.98
N SER A 44 -7.04 39.66 15.02
CA SER A 44 -6.54 41.01 14.78
C SER A 44 -7.15 41.99 15.79
N LYS A 45 -6.30 42.83 16.36
CA LYS A 45 -6.69 43.94 17.24
C LYS A 45 -5.93 45.19 16.83
N CYS A 46 -6.64 46.30 16.71
CA CYS A 46 -5.97 47.60 16.55
C CYS A 46 -5.55 48.12 17.93
N GLU A 47 -4.26 48.14 18.22
CA GLU A 47 -3.68 48.58 19.48
C GLU A 47 -2.58 49.60 19.19
N ASP A 48 -2.66 50.78 19.82
CA ASP A 48 -1.78 51.92 19.54
C ASP A 48 -1.64 52.27 18.05
N LYS A 49 -2.76 52.19 17.31
CA LYS A 49 -2.84 52.44 15.87
C LYS A 49 -1.99 51.47 15.02
N LYS A 50 -1.63 50.31 15.57
CA LYS A 50 -0.95 49.20 14.90
C LYS A 50 -1.81 47.94 14.94
N CYS A 51 -1.72 47.13 13.89
CA CYS A 51 -2.40 45.84 13.86
C CYS A 51 -1.59 44.80 14.63
N VAL A 52 -2.10 44.41 15.80
CA VAL A 52 -1.55 43.32 16.61
C VAL A 52 -2.32 42.04 16.29
N TYR A 53 -1.60 40.96 16.03
CA TYR A 53 -2.16 39.66 15.67
C TYR A 53 -1.87 38.65 16.78
N ASN A 54 -2.90 38.28 17.53
CA ASN A 54 -2.77 37.27 18.57
C ASN A 54 -3.12 35.89 18.02
N LEU A 55 -2.33 34.89 18.35
CA LEU A 55 -2.55 33.51 17.93
C LEU A 55 -3.89 33.00 18.49
N GLN A 56 -4.73 32.48 17.61
CA GLN A 56 -5.95 31.78 18.01
C GLN A 56 -5.61 30.31 18.29
N ARG A 57 -5.97 29.85 19.48
CA ARG A 57 -5.82 28.45 19.92
C ARG A 57 -6.84 27.55 19.24
N ASN A 58 -6.52 26.26 19.08
CA ASN A 58 -7.36 25.23 18.46
C ASN A 58 -7.81 25.66 17.06
N CYS A 59 -6.87 26.18 16.27
CA CYS A 59 -7.11 26.71 14.95
C CYS A 59 -5.95 26.39 14.00
N CYS A 60 -6.27 25.65 12.94
CA CYS A 60 -5.30 25.23 11.95
C CYS A 60 -4.77 26.37 11.06
N GLY A 61 -3.45 26.57 11.08
CA GLY A 61 -2.71 27.60 10.35
C GLY A 61 -1.99 28.58 11.28
N ASN A 62 -2.02 28.36 12.59
CA ASN A 62 -1.32 29.17 13.59
C ASN A 62 0.15 28.75 13.80
N ARG A 63 0.60 27.69 13.12
CA ARG A 63 1.94 27.06 13.17
C ARG A 63 2.32 26.47 14.53
N ILE A 64 1.33 26.11 15.33
CA ILE A 64 1.49 25.44 16.62
C ILE A 64 0.82 24.09 16.51
N ASN A 65 1.52 23.03 16.92
CA ASN A 65 0.94 21.69 16.95
C ASN A 65 0.13 21.53 18.23
N GLU A 66 -1.19 21.72 18.17
CA GLU A 66 -2.09 21.52 19.31
C GLU A 66 -2.85 20.18 19.20
N SER A 67 -3.06 19.49 20.32
CA SER A 67 -3.73 18.17 20.32
C SER A 67 -5.14 18.17 19.69
N THR A 68 -5.79 19.34 19.62
CA THR A 68 -7.06 19.55 18.95
C THR A 68 -6.94 20.80 18.09
N GLU A 69 -7.30 20.71 16.81
CA GLU A 69 -7.35 21.80 15.85
C GLU A 69 -8.73 21.84 15.19
N ASN A 70 -9.40 23.00 15.23
CA ASN A 70 -10.77 23.16 14.70
C ASN A 70 -11.77 22.10 15.21
N GLY A 71 -11.59 21.64 16.45
CA GLY A 71 -12.45 20.61 17.07
C GLY A 71 -12.18 19.16 16.61
N LYS A 72 -11.11 18.92 15.85
CA LYS A 72 -10.64 17.59 15.44
C LYS A 72 -9.27 17.28 16.05
N PRO A 73 -8.83 16.02 16.12
CA PRO A 73 -7.46 15.69 16.55
C PRO A 73 -6.43 16.42 15.68
N GLY A 74 -5.46 17.11 16.27
CA GLY A 74 -4.42 17.83 15.52
C GLY A 74 -3.39 16.86 14.94
N ASN A 75 -3.36 16.73 13.61
CA ASN A 75 -2.41 15.88 12.90
C ASN A 75 -2.21 16.32 11.43
N GLN A 76 -1.36 15.59 10.69
CA GLN A 76 -1.02 15.88 9.29
C GLN A 76 -2.18 15.79 8.28
N CYS A 77 -3.28 15.14 8.67
CA CYS A 77 -4.46 14.92 7.84
C CYS A 77 -5.59 15.91 8.13
N THR A 78 -5.69 16.37 9.38
CA THR A 78 -6.68 17.37 9.81
C THR A 78 -6.16 18.79 9.69
N CYS A 79 -4.85 18.99 9.85
CA CYS A 79 -4.20 20.30 9.77
C CYS A 79 -2.80 20.25 9.13
N PRO A 80 -2.70 20.04 7.79
CA PRO A 80 -1.42 19.98 7.09
C PRO A 80 -0.64 21.30 7.10
N GLN A 81 -1.27 22.43 7.41
CA GLN A 81 -0.64 23.74 7.49
C GLN A 81 0.35 23.83 8.67
N ASP A 82 -0.02 23.22 9.81
CA ASP A 82 0.80 23.27 11.03
C ASP A 82 1.64 21.98 11.18
N TYR A 83 1.05 20.83 10.86
CA TYR A 83 1.69 19.52 11.01
C TYR A 83 2.49 19.06 9.78
N GLY A 84 2.37 19.78 8.66
CA GLY A 84 2.86 19.32 7.37
C GLY A 84 1.92 18.31 6.71
N LYS A 85 2.11 18.08 5.41
CA LYS A 85 1.28 17.15 4.64
C LYS A 85 1.65 15.70 4.95
N CYS A 86 0.66 14.84 5.15
CA CYS A 86 0.83 13.40 5.14
C CYS A 86 1.04 12.92 3.70
N GLN A 87 2.28 13.00 3.23
CA GLN A 87 2.68 12.62 1.88
C GLN A 87 4.13 12.16 1.88
N GLY A 88 4.51 11.41 0.85
CA GLY A 88 5.85 10.86 0.70
C GLY A 88 5.84 9.36 0.52
N LYS A 89 6.92 8.81 -0.01
CA LYS A 89 7.08 7.36 -0.14
C LYS A 89 7.51 6.75 1.19
N GLY A 90 7.13 5.49 1.40
CA GLY A 90 7.78 4.67 2.41
C GLY A 90 9.26 4.49 2.07
N GLN A 91 10.06 4.06 3.04
CA GLN A 91 11.48 3.80 2.85
C GLN A 91 11.76 2.34 3.19
N ILE A 92 12.51 1.66 2.32
CA ILE A 92 12.99 0.29 2.51
C ILE A 92 14.52 0.26 2.54
N ARG A 93 15.07 -0.73 3.24
CA ARG A 93 16.52 -0.91 3.33
C ARG A 93 16.99 -2.01 2.39
N ILE A 94 17.92 -1.66 1.48
CA ILE A 94 18.59 -2.61 0.60
C ILE A 94 20.08 -2.60 0.94
N GLY A 95 20.51 -3.57 1.75
CA GLY A 95 21.86 -3.64 2.30
C GLY A 95 22.15 -2.48 3.25
N SER A 96 23.06 -1.57 2.85
CA SER A 96 23.41 -0.36 3.62
C SER A 96 22.68 0.91 3.15
N ARG A 97 21.91 0.84 2.06
CA ARG A 97 21.23 1.99 1.47
C ARG A 97 19.74 1.98 1.81
N THR A 98 19.17 3.18 1.86
CA THR A 98 17.72 3.39 1.98
C THR A 98 17.20 3.81 0.61
N GLN A 99 16.08 3.23 0.19
CA GLN A 99 15.42 3.55 -1.07
C GLN A 99 13.93 3.79 -0.84
N ASP A 100 13.34 4.69 -1.62
CA ASP A 100 11.90 4.90 -1.62
C ASP A 100 11.14 3.67 -2.13
N THR A 101 9.99 3.39 -1.54
CA THR A 101 9.07 2.35 -1.97
C THR A 101 8.45 2.68 -3.34
N ASN A 102 8.14 1.65 -4.10
CA ASN A 102 7.50 1.78 -5.40
C ASN A 102 6.03 2.18 -5.27
N TYR A 103 5.27 1.48 -4.41
CA TYR A 103 3.81 1.66 -4.31
C TYR A 103 3.38 2.29 -3.00
N ALA A 104 4.00 1.92 -1.89
CA ALA A 104 3.64 2.38 -0.56
C ALA A 104 3.93 3.89 -0.42
N SER A 105 2.97 4.62 0.11
CA SER A 105 3.07 6.04 0.39
C SER A 105 2.29 6.39 1.65
N TYR A 106 2.70 7.46 2.30
CA TYR A 106 1.92 8.07 3.37
C TYR A 106 0.71 8.76 2.77
N TYR A 107 -0.47 8.43 3.28
CA TYR A 107 -1.71 9.12 2.95
C TYR A 107 -2.66 9.15 4.16
N CYS A 108 -3.66 10.02 4.07
CA CYS A 108 -4.70 10.14 5.08
C CYS A 108 -5.79 9.11 4.84
N ASN A 109 -5.95 8.16 5.77
CA ASN A 109 -7.03 7.18 5.70
C ASN A 109 -8.40 7.82 5.98
N VAL A 110 -9.45 6.99 5.94
CA VAL A 110 -10.84 7.41 6.22
C VAL A 110 -11.06 7.92 7.64
N ASP A 111 -10.16 7.56 8.58
CA ASP A 111 -10.20 7.96 9.98
C ASP A 111 -9.34 9.22 10.26
N GLU A 112 -8.92 9.94 9.21
CA GLU A 112 -8.08 11.14 9.28
C GLU A 112 -6.73 10.88 9.98
N GLN A 113 -6.17 9.68 9.83
CA GLN A 113 -4.86 9.29 10.33
C GLN A 113 -3.85 9.20 9.18
N CYS A 114 -2.63 9.67 9.43
CA CYS A 114 -1.53 9.51 8.49
C CYS A 114 -0.98 8.09 8.59
N VAL A 115 -1.22 7.27 7.57
CA VAL A 115 -0.84 5.86 7.55
C VAL A 115 0.00 5.54 6.33
N LEU A 116 0.83 4.50 6.44
CA LEU A 116 1.59 3.98 5.32
C LEU A 116 0.79 2.89 4.61
N GLY A 117 0.43 3.13 3.35
CA GLY A 117 -0.45 2.25 2.60
C GLY A 117 -0.21 2.31 1.11
N VAL A 118 -1.04 1.61 0.34
CA VAL A 118 -1.07 1.71 -1.12
C VAL A 118 -2.41 2.35 -1.51
N GLU A 119 -2.35 3.44 -2.27
CA GLU A 119 -3.55 4.06 -2.83
C GLU A 119 -4.27 3.12 -3.80
N LYS A 120 -5.60 3.11 -3.79
CA LYS A 120 -6.42 2.21 -4.62
C LYS A 120 -6.14 2.35 -6.12
N SER A 121 -5.76 3.55 -6.58
CA SER A 121 -5.35 3.85 -7.96
C SER A 121 -4.09 3.11 -8.40
N ASN A 122 -3.22 2.72 -7.46
CA ASN A 122 -1.97 2.02 -7.72
C ASN A 122 -2.10 0.49 -7.59
N VAL A 123 -3.30 -0.01 -7.29
CA VAL A 123 -3.58 -1.46 -7.18
C VAL A 123 -4.23 -1.94 -8.47
N ALA A 124 -3.59 -2.90 -9.14
CA ALA A 124 -4.11 -3.50 -10.37
C ALA A 124 -4.16 -5.03 -10.26
N PRO A 125 -5.23 -5.70 -10.72
CA PRO A 125 -5.27 -7.15 -10.76
C PRO A 125 -4.31 -7.67 -11.85
N LEU A 126 -3.51 -8.68 -11.50
CA LEU A 126 -2.70 -9.47 -12.41
C LEU A 126 -3.29 -10.85 -12.59
N ASN A 127 -3.25 -11.35 -13.82
CA ASN A 127 -3.73 -12.67 -14.18
C ASN A 127 -2.63 -13.45 -14.90
N PHE A 128 -2.44 -14.70 -14.52
CA PHE A 128 -1.50 -15.62 -15.17
C PHE A 128 -2.24 -16.88 -15.60
N LEU A 129 -2.01 -17.30 -16.84
CA LEU A 129 -2.48 -18.58 -17.36
C LEU A 129 -1.33 -19.57 -17.37
N ASP A 130 -1.51 -20.69 -16.67
CA ASP A 130 -0.58 -21.81 -16.66
C ASP A 130 -1.24 -23.03 -17.31
N PRO A 131 -0.75 -23.50 -18.47
CA PRO A 131 -1.16 -24.77 -19.01
C PRO A 131 -0.53 -25.90 -18.17
N ILE A 132 -1.36 -26.88 -17.83
CA ILE A 132 -0.98 -28.10 -17.12
C ILE A 132 -1.08 -29.24 -18.14
N ASN A 133 0.05 -29.80 -18.55
CA ASN A 133 0.09 -30.91 -19.49
C ASN A 133 0.90 -32.07 -18.90
N LEU A 134 0.19 -33.09 -18.45
CA LEU A 134 0.77 -34.25 -17.75
C LEU A 134 0.67 -35.53 -18.58
N GLY A 135 0.45 -35.41 -19.90
CA GLY A 135 0.34 -36.52 -20.85
C GLY A 135 -1.01 -37.25 -20.79
N PHE A 136 -1.46 -37.66 -19.60
CA PHE A 136 -2.77 -38.28 -19.37
C PHE A 136 -3.87 -37.30 -18.97
N LEU A 137 -3.49 -36.06 -18.67
CA LEU A 137 -4.36 -34.98 -18.18
C LEU A 137 -3.90 -33.67 -18.81
N LYS A 138 -4.83 -32.90 -19.36
CA LYS A 138 -4.61 -31.49 -19.68
C LYS A 138 -5.58 -30.64 -18.86
N ALA A 139 -5.04 -29.63 -18.22
CA ALA A 139 -5.82 -28.65 -17.46
C ALA A 139 -5.21 -27.27 -17.65
N SER A 140 -5.95 -26.25 -17.28
CA SER A 140 -5.48 -24.87 -17.28
C SER A 140 -5.74 -24.25 -15.93
N SER A 141 -4.77 -23.51 -15.42
CA SER A 141 -4.89 -22.78 -14.17
C SER A 141 -4.77 -21.28 -14.47
N VAL A 142 -5.81 -20.52 -14.12
CA VAL A 142 -5.77 -19.07 -14.12
C VAL A 142 -5.58 -18.60 -12.69
N ILE A 143 -4.46 -17.95 -12.40
CA ILE A 143 -4.20 -17.31 -11.11
C ILE A 143 -4.52 -15.84 -11.24
N LYS A 144 -5.22 -15.28 -10.26
CA LYS A 144 -5.45 -13.84 -10.13
C LYS A 144 -5.05 -13.34 -8.75
N TYR A 145 -4.44 -12.15 -8.72
CA TYR A 145 -4.12 -11.45 -7.48
C TYR A 145 -3.87 -9.96 -7.73
N ASN A 146 -3.91 -9.13 -6.70
CA ASN A 146 -3.65 -7.69 -6.78
C ASN A 146 -2.14 -7.38 -6.74
N LYS A 147 -1.67 -6.45 -7.58
CA LYS A 147 -0.31 -5.90 -7.51
C LYS A 147 -0.38 -4.41 -7.14
N PRO A 148 0.33 -3.97 -6.09
CA PRO A 148 1.01 -4.79 -5.09
C PRO A 148 0.00 -5.60 -4.26
N PHE A 149 0.44 -6.74 -3.73
CA PHE A 149 -0.39 -7.67 -2.95
C PHE A 149 -0.36 -7.27 -1.48
N ASN A 150 -1.52 -6.93 -0.94
CA ASN A 150 -1.73 -6.59 0.46
C ASN A 150 -1.92 -7.84 1.31
N LEU A 151 -0.94 -8.15 2.15
CA LEU A 151 -0.92 -9.37 2.96
C LEU A 151 -2.11 -9.52 3.93
N ALA A 152 -2.73 -8.41 4.34
CA ALA A 152 -3.81 -8.42 5.31
C ALA A 152 -5.20 -8.60 4.67
N ARG A 153 -5.34 -8.32 3.36
CA ARG A 153 -6.64 -8.20 2.71
C ARG A 153 -6.78 -9.02 1.42
N ASP A 154 -5.69 -9.27 0.72
CA ASP A 154 -5.73 -9.96 -0.56
C ASP A 154 -5.65 -11.48 -0.40
N SER A 155 -6.16 -12.18 -1.41
CA SER A 155 -6.04 -13.63 -1.56
C SER A 155 -5.67 -13.97 -2.99
N PHE A 156 -4.99 -15.09 -3.20
CA PHE A 156 -4.77 -15.64 -4.53
C PHE A 156 -6.01 -16.42 -4.97
N GLU A 157 -6.60 -16.05 -6.09
CA GLU A 157 -7.69 -16.79 -6.74
C GLU A 157 -7.10 -17.72 -7.79
N PHE A 158 -7.34 -19.01 -7.67
CA PHE A 158 -7.01 -20.02 -8.68
C PHE A 158 -8.29 -20.50 -9.32
N LYS A 159 -8.38 -20.46 -10.65
CA LYS A 159 -9.40 -21.16 -11.42
C LYS A 159 -8.74 -22.28 -12.21
N ILE A 160 -8.94 -23.52 -11.76
CA ILE A 160 -8.42 -24.71 -12.42
C ILE A 160 -9.53 -25.31 -13.28
N THR A 161 -9.30 -25.43 -14.58
CA THR A 161 -10.25 -26.00 -15.56
C THR A 161 -9.67 -27.29 -16.12
N LEU A 162 -10.48 -28.35 -16.20
CA LEU A 162 -10.08 -29.60 -16.82
C LEU A 162 -10.30 -29.50 -18.33
N ASP A 163 -9.24 -29.50 -19.12
CA ASP A 163 -9.32 -29.26 -20.56
C ASP A 163 -9.41 -30.57 -21.37
N ASP A 164 -8.77 -31.64 -20.90
CA ASP A 164 -8.72 -32.94 -21.58
C ASP A 164 -8.29 -34.06 -20.61
N VAL A 165 -8.71 -35.31 -20.88
CA VAL A 165 -8.29 -36.51 -20.13
C VAL A 165 -8.00 -37.64 -21.10
N SER A 166 -6.99 -38.47 -20.80
CA SER A 166 -6.79 -39.70 -21.56
C SER A 166 -7.91 -40.70 -21.28
N LYS A 167 -8.13 -41.63 -22.20
CA LYS A 167 -9.16 -42.68 -22.09
C LYS A 167 -8.96 -43.60 -20.88
N ASP A 168 -7.73 -43.70 -20.39
CA ASP A 168 -7.38 -44.54 -19.25
C ASP A 168 -7.67 -43.87 -17.91
N VAL A 169 -7.97 -42.56 -17.88
CA VAL A 169 -8.33 -41.85 -16.66
C VAL A 169 -9.83 -41.99 -16.41
N VAL A 170 -10.17 -42.44 -15.21
CA VAL A 170 -11.55 -42.52 -14.71
C VAL A 170 -11.83 -41.31 -13.84
N LEU A 171 -12.76 -40.49 -14.28
CA LEU A 171 -13.26 -39.34 -13.53
C LEU A 171 -14.09 -39.78 -12.32
N PRO A 172 -14.12 -38.99 -11.23
CA PRO A 172 -13.66 -37.60 -11.18
C PRO A 172 -12.19 -37.41 -10.78
N LEU A 173 -11.65 -36.24 -11.12
CA LEU A 173 -10.38 -35.73 -10.61
C LEU A 173 -10.65 -34.94 -9.32
N LYS A 174 -9.99 -35.30 -8.22
CA LYS A 174 -10.14 -34.60 -6.94
C LYS A 174 -8.90 -33.75 -6.65
N LEU A 175 -9.11 -32.45 -6.47
CA LEU A 175 -8.08 -31.52 -5.98
C LEU A 175 -8.08 -31.58 -4.46
N THR A 176 -6.93 -31.85 -3.84
CA THR A 176 -6.84 -32.12 -2.40
C THR A 176 -6.12 -31.04 -1.64
N LYS A 177 -5.20 -30.30 -2.27
CA LYS A 177 -4.43 -29.25 -1.59
C LYS A 177 -3.89 -28.24 -2.58
N VAL A 178 -3.82 -26.98 -2.16
CA VAL A 178 -2.99 -25.96 -2.82
C VAL A 178 -1.97 -25.41 -1.82
N LYS A 179 -0.73 -25.25 -2.27
CA LYS A 179 0.37 -24.66 -1.51
C LYS A 179 0.92 -23.46 -2.27
N LEU A 180 1.24 -22.40 -1.54
CA LEU A 180 1.95 -21.23 -2.07
C LEU A 180 3.35 -21.18 -1.48
N LEU A 181 4.33 -21.22 -2.37
CA LEU A 181 5.75 -21.11 -2.10
C LEU A 181 6.24 -19.74 -2.57
N TYR A 182 7.08 -19.11 -1.76
CA TYR A 182 7.62 -17.79 -2.06
C TYR A 182 9.13 -17.76 -1.91
N SER A 183 9.78 -17.21 -2.94
CA SER A 183 11.21 -16.92 -2.97
C SER A 183 11.42 -15.43 -2.86
N SER A 184 11.97 -15.00 -1.73
CA SER A 184 12.42 -13.63 -1.49
C SER A 184 13.87 -13.46 -1.91
N GLU A 185 14.27 -12.23 -2.26
CA GLU A 185 15.69 -11.85 -2.33
C GLU A 185 16.41 -11.97 -0.97
N TYR A 186 15.66 -11.92 0.13
CA TYR A 186 16.18 -12.03 1.49
C TYR A 186 16.19 -13.45 2.07
N ALA A 187 15.56 -14.42 1.38
CA ALA A 187 15.46 -15.80 1.85
C ALA A 187 16.37 -16.72 1.02
N ARG A 188 17.11 -17.60 1.71
CA ARG A 188 17.97 -18.61 1.05
C ARG A 188 17.20 -19.78 0.44
N ALA A 189 15.94 -19.95 0.84
CA ALA A 189 15.09 -21.06 0.44
C ALA A 189 13.65 -20.57 0.24
N GLU A 190 12.88 -21.34 -0.51
CA GLU A 190 11.45 -21.13 -0.69
C GLU A 190 10.70 -21.29 0.63
N LEU A 191 9.83 -20.32 0.93
CA LEU A 191 8.99 -20.29 2.12
C LEU A 191 7.57 -20.72 1.75
N LEU A 192 7.00 -21.66 2.49
CA LEU A 192 5.57 -21.94 2.40
C LEU A 192 4.79 -20.80 3.08
N ILE A 193 4.06 -20.00 2.31
CA ILE A 193 3.37 -18.80 2.79
C ILE A 193 1.85 -18.97 2.88
N ALA A 194 1.30 -19.97 2.19
CA ALA A 194 -0.07 -20.41 2.39
C ALA A 194 -0.22 -21.89 2.08
N GLU A 195 -1.15 -22.53 2.77
CA GLU A 195 -1.62 -23.87 2.48
C GLU A 195 -3.13 -23.91 2.69
N LYS A 196 -3.84 -24.60 1.80
CA LYS A 196 -5.28 -24.83 1.90
C LYS A 196 -5.63 -26.24 1.45
N ASP A 197 -6.21 -27.02 2.35
CA ASP A 197 -6.85 -28.29 2.01
C ASP A 197 -8.10 -28.04 1.16
N LEU A 198 -8.33 -28.93 0.19
CA LEU A 198 -9.40 -28.84 -0.79
C LEU A 198 -10.20 -30.14 -0.80
N ASP A 199 -11.48 -30.01 -1.08
CA ASP A 199 -12.38 -31.14 -1.37
C ASP A 199 -13.07 -30.94 -2.73
N SER A 200 -12.41 -30.20 -3.63
CA SER A 200 -12.94 -29.86 -4.94
C SER A 200 -12.82 -31.04 -5.90
N VAL A 201 -13.83 -31.21 -6.73
CA VAL A 201 -13.96 -32.34 -7.66
C VAL A 201 -14.26 -31.80 -9.06
N LEU A 202 -13.56 -32.29 -10.07
CA LEU A 202 -13.81 -32.03 -11.49
C LEU A 202 -14.37 -33.31 -12.11
N ASN A 203 -15.64 -33.30 -12.47
CA ASN A 203 -16.40 -34.49 -12.90
C ASN A 203 -16.30 -34.74 -14.41
N GLY A 204 -16.01 -33.70 -15.19
CA GLY A 204 -15.98 -33.74 -16.65
C GLY A 204 -14.97 -32.77 -17.25
N ILE A 205 -14.65 -32.99 -18.52
CA ILE A 205 -13.94 -32.00 -19.34
C ILE A 205 -14.79 -30.72 -19.41
N GLY A 206 -14.17 -29.56 -19.22
CA GLY A 206 -14.80 -28.25 -19.13
C GLY A 206 -15.18 -27.83 -17.71
N ASP A 207 -15.20 -28.75 -16.74
CA ASP A 207 -15.43 -28.41 -15.34
C ASP A 207 -14.28 -27.56 -14.80
N TYR A 208 -14.60 -26.69 -13.85
CA TYR A 208 -13.61 -25.88 -13.15
C TYR A 208 -13.88 -25.78 -11.66
N SER A 209 -12.82 -25.51 -10.90
CA SER A 209 -12.88 -25.18 -9.48
C SER A 209 -12.21 -23.84 -9.24
N THR A 210 -12.88 -22.95 -8.51
CA THR A 210 -12.32 -21.69 -8.02
C THR A 210 -11.88 -21.84 -6.58
N ILE A 211 -10.61 -21.51 -6.30
CA ILE A 211 -9.98 -21.67 -4.99
C ILE A 211 -9.42 -20.31 -4.58
N ASN A 212 -9.85 -19.80 -3.43
CA ASN A 212 -9.24 -18.63 -2.81
C ASN A 212 -8.27 -19.08 -1.71
N ALA A 213 -6.99 -18.74 -1.85
CA ALA A 213 -5.95 -19.01 -0.86
C ALA A 213 -5.46 -17.68 -0.25
N PRO A 214 -5.98 -17.29 0.93
CA PRO A 214 -5.37 -16.20 1.69
C PRO A 214 -4.02 -16.65 2.26
N LEU A 215 -3.18 -15.69 2.65
CA LEU A 215 -1.94 -16.02 3.37
C LEU A 215 -2.26 -16.46 4.78
N THR A 216 -2.01 -17.73 5.10
CA THR A 216 -2.41 -18.35 6.38
C THR A 216 -1.23 -18.65 7.31
N LEU A 217 0.02 -18.54 6.85
CA LEU A 217 1.19 -19.05 7.58
C LEU A 217 2.02 -17.96 8.29
N ASN A 218 1.38 -16.87 8.72
CA ASN A 218 2.03 -15.76 9.43
C ASN A 218 3.29 -15.21 8.73
N TYR A 219 3.32 -15.29 7.39
CA TYR A 219 4.41 -14.73 6.60
C TYR A 219 4.49 -13.21 6.85
N LYS A 220 5.69 -12.73 7.18
CA LYS A 220 5.97 -11.31 7.40
C LYS A 220 7.16 -10.92 6.53
N PRO A 221 6.97 -10.05 5.53
CA PRO A 221 8.07 -9.45 4.80
C PRO A 221 9.05 -8.78 5.75
N GLN A 222 10.32 -8.78 5.37
CA GLN A 222 11.36 -8.09 6.13
C GLN A 222 11.18 -6.57 6.03
N GLU A 223 10.80 -6.10 4.85
CA GLU A 223 10.62 -4.69 4.52
C GLU A 223 9.12 -4.34 4.32
N ILE A 224 8.78 -3.05 4.27
CA ILE A 224 7.40 -2.59 4.00
C ILE A 224 6.91 -3.11 2.65
N GLU A 225 7.83 -3.14 1.68
CA GLU A 225 7.63 -3.68 0.35
C GLU A 225 8.68 -4.71 0.05
N GLU A 226 8.26 -5.82 -0.56
CA GLU A 226 9.15 -6.91 -0.89
C GLU A 226 8.81 -7.49 -2.25
N GLN A 227 9.79 -7.48 -3.14
CA GLN A 227 9.67 -8.16 -4.42
C GLN A 227 10.21 -9.58 -4.30
N GLY A 228 9.53 -10.52 -4.94
CA GLY A 228 10.02 -11.89 -5.03
C GLY A 228 9.31 -12.67 -6.11
N SER A 229 9.37 -13.99 -5.98
CA SER A 229 8.73 -14.92 -6.90
C SER A 229 7.79 -15.86 -6.14
N LEU A 230 6.58 -15.99 -6.65
CA LEU A 230 5.57 -16.92 -6.18
C LEU A 230 5.57 -18.18 -7.05
N ARG A 231 5.47 -19.33 -6.43
CA ARG A 231 5.18 -20.60 -7.07
C ARG A 231 4.02 -21.26 -6.33
N TYR A 232 3.19 -22.01 -7.01
CA TYR A 232 2.15 -22.81 -6.35
C TYR A 232 2.24 -24.26 -6.77
N SER A 233 1.83 -25.13 -5.87
CA SER A 233 1.63 -26.54 -6.17
C SER A 233 0.20 -26.96 -5.84
N ILE A 234 -0.33 -27.86 -6.65
CA ILE A 234 -1.66 -28.44 -6.46
C ILE A 234 -1.48 -29.94 -6.31
N ASP A 235 -1.88 -30.46 -5.16
CA ASP A 235 -1.98 -31.90 -4.95
C ASP A 235 -3.35 -32.35 -5.44
N TYR A 236 -3.38 -33.47 -6.17
CA TYR A 236 -4.61 -34.02 -6.72
C TYR A 236 -4.56 -35.55 -6.74
N THR A 237 -5.74 -36.15 -6.81
CA THR A 237 -5.92 -37.60 -6.90
C THR A 237 -6.84 -37.95 -8.04
N TYR A 238 -6.49 -38.99 -8.79
CA TYR A 238 -7.27 -39.50 -9.91
C TYR A 238 -7.26 -41.02 -9.91
N THR A 239 -8.23 -41.62 -10.58
CA THR A 239 -8.27 -43.06 -10.82
C THR A 239 -7.87 -43.33 -12.26
N ARG A 240 -7.07 -44.37 -12.50
CA ARG A 240 -6.76 -44.84 -13.86
C ARG A 240 -7.05 -46.32 -14.03
N GLN A 241 -7.46 -46.71 -15.22
CA GLN A 241 -7.58 -48.10 -15.64
C GLN A 241 -6.19 -48.61 -16.04
N VAL A 242 -5.75 -49.67 -15.38
CA VAL A 242 -4.52 -50.39 -15.72
C VAL A 242 -4.86 -51.80 -16.15
N LEU A 243 -4.19 -52.29 -17.20
CA LEU A 243 -4.33 -53.66 -17.65
C LEU A 243 -3.82 -54.60 -16.54
N SER A 244 -4.73 -55.37 -15.93
CA SER A 244 -4.40 -56.31 -14.86
C SER A 244 -4.24 -57.74 -15.35
N GLY A 245 -4.79 -58.06 -16.53
CA GLY A 245 -4.65 -59.38 -17.13
C GLY A 245 -5.44 -59.51 -18.43
N LYS A 246 -5.57 -60.75 -18.90
CA LYS A 246 -6.44 -61.12 -20.01
C LYS A 246 -7.28 -62.33 -19.61
N THR A 247 -8.53 -62.34 -20.04
CA THR A 247 -9.41 -63.51 -19.94
C THR A 247 -8.89 -64.65 -20.84
N THR A 248 -9.40 -65.86 -20.64
CA THR A 248 -9.09 -67.03 -21.49
C THR A 248 -9.43 -66.81 -22.97
N ASN A 249 -10.37 -65.90 -23.26
CA ASN A 249 -10.77 -65.52 -24.61
C ASN A 249 -9.94 -64.36 -25.20
N GLY A 250 -8.90 -63.91 -24.49
CA GLY A 250 -8.00 -62.84 -24.93
C GLY A 250 -8.48 -61.42 -24.64
N THR A 251 -9.68 -61.23 -24.08
CA THR A 251 -10.20 -59.90 -23.68
C THR A 251 -9.38 -59.33 -22.53
N ASN A 252 -8.97 -58.07 -22.64
CA ASN A 252 -8.26 -57.35 -21.58
C ASN A 252 -9.13 -57.18 -20.33
N ILE A 253 -8.54 -57.40 -19.17
CA ILE A 253 -9.12 -57.11 -17.85
C ILE A 253 -8.41 -55.89 -17.30
N TYR A 254 -9.18 -54.92 -16.82
CA TYR A 254 -8.65 -53.67 -16.26
C TYR A 254 -9.00 -53.59 -14.77
N ASN A 255 -8.05 -53.10 -13.98
CA ASN A 255 -8.27 -52.70 -12.59
C ASN A 255 -8.17 -51.18 -12.46
N ASN A 256 -8.90 -50.62 -11.49
CA ASN A 256 -8.80 -49.22 -11.14
C ASN A 256 -7.69 -49.03 -10.11
N GLU A 257 -6.72 -48.16 -10.42
CA GLU A 257 -5.70 -47.69 -9.49
C GLU A 257 -5.92 -46.22 -9.17
N THR A 258 -6.05 -45.86 -7.89
CA THR A 258 -6.00 -44.46 -7.46
C THR A 258 -4.56 -44.00 -7.32
N LYS A 259 -4.20 -42.89 -7.96
CA LYS A 259 -2.90 -42.24 -7.86
C LYS A 259 -3.04 -40.87 -7.19
N ARG A 260 -1.98 -40.45 -6.51
CA ARG A 260 -1.82 -39.10 -5.96
C ARG A 260 -0.60 -38.49 -6.61
N GLU A 261 -0.75 -37.27 -7.09
CA GLU A 261 0.30 -36.55 -7.81
C GLU A 261 0.26 -35.07 -7.41
N THR A 262 1.34 -34.37 -7.73
CA THR A 262 1.47 -32.94 -7.47
C THR A 262 1.90 -32.24 -8.76
N PHE A 263 1.13 -31.22 -9.15
CA PHE A 263 1.57 -30.27 -10.17
C PHE A 263 2.26 -29.10 -9.48
N THR A 264 3.40 -28.65 -10.03
CA THR A 264 4.09 -27.43 -9.58
C THR A 264 4.22 -26.48 -10.76
N ALA A 265 3.67 -25.28 -10.61
CA ALA A 265 3.68 -24.30 -11.68
C ALA A 265 5.05 -23.60 -11.83
N PRO A 266 5.30 -22.92 -12.96
CA PRO A 266 6.44 -22.01 -13.08
C PRO A 266 6.35 -20.84 -12.10
N VAL A 267 7.50 -20.26 -11.77
CA VAL A 267 7.59 -19.07 -10.91
C VAL A 267 6.92 -17.86 -11.57
N LYS A 268 6.22 -17.04 -10.78
CA LYS A 268 5.61 -15.77 -11.16
C LYS A 268 6.18 -14.64 -10.31
N PRO A 269 6.48 -13.47 -10.86
CA PRO A 269 6.87 -12.34 -10.03
C PRO A 269 5.70 -11.95 -9.13
N VAL A 270 5.96 -11.61 -7.88
CA VAL A 270 4.97 -11.05 -6.94
C VAL A 270 5.60 -9.90 -6.19
N PHE A 271 4.77 -8.94 -5.77
CA PHE A 271 5.21 -7.79 -5.01
C PHE A 271 4.33 -7.67 -3.76
N PHE A 272 4.88 -7.98 -2.60
CA PHE A 272 4.17 -7.91 -1.33
C PHE A 272 4.29 -6.53 -0.70
N PHE A 273 3.22 -6.11 -0.05
CA PHE A 273 3.16 -4.91 0.75
C PHE A 273 2.52 -5.22 2.11
N ARG A 274 3.15 -4.75 3.19
CA ARG A 274 2.61 -4.80 4.55
C ARG A 274 2.07 -3.43 4.95
N SER A 275 0.76 -3.32 5.13
CA SER A 275 0.17 -2.13 5.76
C SER A 275 0.60 -2.02 7.23
N SER A 276 0.90 -0.78 7.63
CA SER A 276 1.09 -0.40 9.04
C SER A 276 -0.21 -0.54 9.83
#